data_AF-A0A329QEK8-F1
#
_entry.id   AF-A0A329QEK8-F1
#
_cell.length_a   1.000
_cell.length_b   1.000
_cell.length_c   1.000
_cell.angle_alpha   90.00
_cell.angle_beta   90.00
_cell.angle_gamma   90.00
#
_symmetry.space_group_name_H-M   'P 1'
#
loop_
_entity.id
_entity.type
_entity.pdbx_description
1 polymer ?
#
loop_
_entity_poly.entity_id
_entity_poly.type
_entity_poly.pdbx_seq_one_letter_code
_entity_poly.pdbx_strand_id
1 'polypeptide(L)'
;MTDETNESPTKRTENAEDKTIDDHTDDPPDSAEGEQLEGTGDDSDSTEPARGEGARGGRDYTQRSVVRVCSILNMLQREVDGVTLNEIVEATGLAKPSAFRYMWTLVRQSYVERDEKGLYRLGLGFAGLQSRQLEALRERTRPHLRALGKEFEETANLGLLDNDAVLYLDVVDSPLGVRLSSPPGSRDPLHTTAMGKAICSTLPEEQAREILRRAGLTAITPKSITNLDDFTEELARVRKDGYAVDDGENERDGRCVAVPLLGTRIPAAISISAPAFRFEGRRIERAVEKLTEAAELIAPRPAEVDLSGGDDD
;
A
#
# COMPACT_ATOMS: atom_id res chain seq x y z
N MET A 1 40.91 -52.73 -3.29
CA MET A 1 41.14 -51.98 -2.05
C MET A 1 39.82 -51.26 -1.76
N THR A 2 38.80 -51.98 -1.26
CA THR A 2 38.51 -52.24 0.18
C THR A 2 38.31 -50.89 0.88
N ASP A 3 37.09 -50.46 1.21
CA ASP A 3 36.18 -50.99 2.25
C ASP A 3 34.75 -50.45 1.98
N GLU A 4 33.69 -51.26 1.98
CA GLU A 4 32.98 -51.82 3.16
C GLU A 4 32.17 -50.75 3.93
N THR A 5 30.85 -50.70 3.71
CA THR A 5 29.77 -51.29 4.55
C THR A 5 29.24 -50.27 5.59
N ASN A 6 27.94 -50.02 5.65
CA ASN A 6 27.02 -50.84 6.46
C ASN A 6 25.68 -50.13 6.78
N GLU A 7 24.59 -50.86 6.56
CA GLU A 7 23.36 -51.01 7.38
C GLU A 7 22.54 -49.82 7.93
N SER A 8 21.28 -49.76 7.47
CA SER A 8 20.04 -49.44 8.23
C SER A 8 19.75 -50.52 9.32
N PRO A 9 18.62 -50.58 10.09
CA PRO A 9 17.45 -49.69 10.32
C PRO A 9 16.91 -49.66 11.81
N THR A 10 15.69 -49.10 12.00
CA THR A 10 14.57 -49.55 12.90
C THR A 10 14.49 -49.23 14.42
N LYS A 11 13.37 -48.56 14.85
CA LYS A 11 12.26 -49.00 15.76
C LYS A 11 11.54 -47.78 16.40
N ARG A 12 10.22 -47.60 16.25
CA ARG A 12 9.07 -48.03 17.13
C ARG A 12 9.20 -47.53 18.57
N THR A 13 8.24 -46.80 19.18
CA THR A 13 6.91 -47.25 19.72
C THR A 13 5.99 -46.01 19.96
N GLU A 14 4.67 -46.02 19.74
CA GLU A 14 3.54 -46.33 20.68
C GLU A 14 3.69 -45.66 22.07
N ASN A 15 2.72 -45.01 22.74
CA ASN A 15 1.28 -45.28 22.85
C ASN A 15 0.50 -44.18 23.65
N ALA A 16 -0.82 -44.12 23.45
CA ALA A 16 -1.93 -44.05 24.43
C ALA A 16 -2.27 -42.80 25.32
N GLU A 17 -3.52 -42.36 25.13
CA GLU A 17 -4.64 -42.27 26.12
C GLU A 17 -4.95 -41.00 26.94
N ASP A 18 -6.14 -40.47 26.62
CA ASP A 18 -7.34 -40.34 27.48
C ASP A 18 -7.41 -39.24 28.58
N LYS A 19 -8.36 -38.31 28.40
CA LYS A 19 -9.52 -38.15 29.32
C LYS A 19 -10.51 -37.06 28.88
N THR A 20 -11.74 -37.54 28.72
CA THR A 20 -13.06 -36.89 28.79
C THR A 20 -13.24 -35.98 30.02
N ILE A 21 -14.12 -34.98 29.88
CA ILE A 21 -15.17 -34.59 30.86
C ILE A 21 -16.19 -33.68 30.11
N ASP A 22 -17.42 -34.19 30.01
CA ASP A 22 -18.68 -33.47 29.79
C ASP A 22 -18.98 -32.55 30.99
N ASP A 23 -19.74 -31.46 30.81
CA ASP A 23 -21.19 -31.50 31.08
C ASP A 23 -21.85 -30.11 31.33
N HIS A 24 -23.07 -30.02 30.81
CA HIS A 24 -24.25 -29.22 31.18
C HIS A 24 -24.29 -27.68 31.22
N THR A 25 -24.96 -27.15 30.17
CA THR A 25 -26.17 -26.31 30.16
C THR A 25 -26.95 -26.12 31.48
N ASP A 26 -27.37 -24.89 31.77
CA ASP A 26 -28.80 -24.53 31.87
C ASP A 26 -29.03 -23.02 32.13
N ASP A 27 -30.01 -22.50 31.40
CA ASP A 27 -30.76 -21.23 31.50
C ASP A 27 -32.21 -21.66 31.17
N PRO A 28 -33.32 -20.91 31.40
CA PRO A 28 -33.70 -19.81 32.30
C PRO A 28 -35.05 -20.23 33.01
N PRO A 29 -36.18 -19.48 33.11
CA PRO A 29 -36.49 -18.03 33.17
C PRO A 29 -37.44 -17.66 34.36
N ASP A 30 -37.85 -16.40 34.52
CA ASP A 30 -39.25 -15.94 34.34
C ASP A 30 -39.48 -14.46 34.74
N SER A 31 -40.40 -13.86 33.99
CA SER A 31 -41.14 -12.59 34.03
C SER A 31 -41.93 -12.35 35.34
N ALA A 32 -42.75 -11.33 35.62
CA ALA A 32 -43.33 -10.12 35.02
C ALA A 32 -43.79 -9.25 36.23
N GLU A 33 -44.00 -7.93 36.13
CA GLU A 33 -45.29 -7.20 36.10
C GLU A 33 -44.95 -5.85 36.78
N GLY A 34 -45.39 -4.65 36.40
CA GLY A 34 -46.60 -4.21 35.73
C GLY A 34 -47.28 -3.21 36.67
N GLU A 35 -47.26 -1.90 36.37
CA GLU A 35 -48.24 -0.95 36.92
C GLU A 35 -48.35 0.29 36.02
N GLN A 36 -49.53 0.42 35.41
CA GLN A 36 -50.03 1.59 34.69
C GLN A 36 -50.92 2.39 35.64
N LEU A 37 -50.88 3.73 35.55
CA LEU A 37 -52.01 4.58 35.92
C LEU A 37 -52.15 5.72 34.90
N GLU A 38 -53.36 5.82 34.38
CA GLU A 38 -53.88 6.78 33.42
C GLU A 38 -54.07 8.18 34.02
N GLY A 39 -54.07 9.19 33.15
CA GLY A 39 -54.48 10.56 33.48
C GLY A 39 -54.68 11.39 32.22
N THR A 40 -55.95 11.53 31.83
CA THR A 40 -56.51 12.21 30.66
C THR A 40 -56.45 13.75 30.76
N GLY A 41 -56.49 14.44 29.62
CA GLY A 41 -56.79 15.89 29.58
C GLY A 41 -56.29 16.62 28.34
N ASP A 42 -57.18 16.72 27.36
CA ASP A 42 -57.11 17.47 26.10
C ASP A 42 -57.08 19.00 26.33
N ASP A 43 -56.31 19.75 25.53
CA ASP A 43 -56.71 21.07 25.04
C ASP A 43 -55.70 21.60 24.00
N SER A 44 -56.21 21.75 22.78
CA SER A 44 -55.59 22.44 21.67
C SER A 44 -55.55 23.96 21.90
N ASP A 45 -54.37 24.57 21.82
CA ASP A 45 -54.26 25.92 21.27
C ASP A 45 -52.95 26.12 20.52
N SER A 46 -53.13 26.53 19.27
CA SER A 46 -52.14 26.85 18.27
C SER A 46 -51.54 28.23 18.55
N THR A 47 -50.23 28.30 18.80
CA THR A 47 -49.44 29.51 18.55
C THR A 47 -48.01 29.10 18.19
N GLU A 48 -47.64 29.25 16.92
CA GLU A 48 -46.25 29.20 16.47
C GLU A 48 -45.41 30.25 17.21
N PRO A 49 -44.13 29.94 17.48
CA PRO A 49 -43.13 30.92 17.10
C PRO A 49 -41.98 30.33 16.28
N ALA A 50 -41.64 31.10 15.26
CA ALA A 50 -40.28 31.42 14.83
C ALA A 50 -39.35 30.25 14.46
N ARG A 51 -39.20 30.11 13.14
CA ARG A 51 -38.07 29.54 12.39
C ARG A 51 -36.75 29.60 13.18
N GLY A 52 -36.39 28.47 13.80
CA GLY A 52 -35.03 28.18 14.25
C GLY A 52 -34.20 27.68 13.07
N GLU A 53 -33.06 28.34 12.87
CA GLU A 53 -32.03 27.96 11.91
C GLU A 53 -31.63 26.50 12.12
N GLY A 54 -31.88 25.68 11.10
CA GLY A 54 -31.42 24.29 11.06
C GLY A 54 -29.90 24.24 10.95
N ALA A 55 -29.21 24.27 12.08
CA ALA A 55 -27.87 23.71 12.18
C ALA A 55 -27.96 22.25 11.73
N ARG A 56 -27.46 21.96 10.53
CA ARG A 56 -27.21 20.60 10.06
C ARG A 56 -26.15 19.99 10.97
N GLY A 57 -26.58 19.49 12.13
CA GLY A 57 -25.80 18.56 12.93
C GLY A 57 -25.63 17.29 12.12
N GLY A 58 -24.53 17.21 11.35
CA GLY A 58 -24.11 15.96 10.75
C GLY A 58 -24.00 14.94 11.86
N ARG A 59 -24.77 13.85 11.76
CA ARG A 59 -24.70 12.75 12.73
C ARG A 59 -23.27 12.24 12.76
N ASP A 60 -22.64 12.25 13.93
CA ASP A 60 -21.32 11.68 14.13
C ASP A 60 -21.43 10.15 14.21
N TYR A 61 -21.04 9.46 13.15
CA TYR A 61 -21.00 8.00 13.06
C TYR A 61 -19.67 7.41 13.54
N THR A 62 -18.81 8.23 14.16
CA THR A 62 -17.46 7.82 14.56
C THR A 62 -17.52 6.78 15.68
N GLN A 63 -17.15 5.54 15.34
CA GLN A 63 -17.07 4.49 16.34
C GLN A 63 -15.75 4.56 17.11
N ARG A 64 -15.83 4.91 18.40
CA ARG A 64 -14.66 5.17 19.25
C ARG A 64 -13.68 4.00 19.35
N SER A 65 -14.18 2.77 19.25
CA SER A 65 -13.32 1.57 19.24
C SER A 65 -12.49 1.45 17.97
N VAL A 66 -13.03 1.82 16.82
CA VAL A 66 -12.33 1.82 15.53
C VAL A 66 -11.25 2.89 15.51
N VAL A 67 -11.56 4.10 16.00
CA VAL A 67 -10.57 5.19 16.14
C VAL A 67 -9.36 4.74 16.96
N ARG A 68 -9.58 4.02 18.07
CA ARG A 68 -8.49 3.49 18.91
C ARG A 68 -7.64 2.46 18.18
N VAL A 69 -8.26 1.57 17.40
CA VAL A 69 -7.53 0.60 16.56
C VAL A 69 -6.69 1.34 15.52
N CYS A 70 -7.24 2.33 14.83
CA CYS A 70 -6.49 3.15 13.87
C CYS A 70 -5.29 3.85 14.52
N SER A 71 -5.45 4.42 15.72
CA SER A 71 -4.34 5.05 16.44
C SER A 71 -3.22 4.06 16.80
N ILE A 72 -3.57 2.85 17.25
CA ILE A 72 -2.60 1.78 17.54
C ILE A 72 -1.85 1.38 16.26
N LEU A 73 -2.57 1.12 15.17
CA LEU A 73 -1.96 0.72 13.90
C LEU A 73 -1.04 1.80 13.32
N ASN A 74 -1.45 3.07 13.40
CA ASN A 74 -0.62 4.21 12.96
C ASN A 74 0.66 4.35 13.79
N MET A 75 0.64 4.01 15.08
CA MET A 75 1.83 3.98 15.92
C MET A 75 2.77 2.85 15.50
N LEU A 76 2.24 1.63 15.35
CA LEU A 76 3.02 0.46 14.94
C LEU A 76 3.63 0.62 13.53
N GLN A 77 2.98 1.41 12.66
CA GLN A 77 3.52 1.75 11.35
C GLN A 77 4.77 2.65 11.43
N ARG A 78 4.87 3.52 12.43
CA ARG A 78 6.00 4.43 12.62
C ARG A 78 7.19 3.73 13.29
N GLU A 79 6.91 2.82 14.21
CA GLU A 79 7.92 2.14 15.04
C GLU A 79 8.22 0.74 14.50
N VAL A 80 9.01 0.68 13.43
CA VAL A 80 9.30 -0.56 12.68
C VAL A 80 10.01 -1.62 13.54
N ASP A 81 10.84 -1.19 14.50
CA ASP A 81 11.55 -2.09 15.42
C ASP A 81 10.63 -2.70 16.50
N GLY A 82 9.38 -2.24 16.59
CA GLY A 82 8.35 -2.73 17.51
C GLY A 82 8.29 -1.99 18.83
N VAL A 83 7.13 -2.07 19.47
CA VAL A 83 6.80 -1.29 20.68
C VAL A 83 6.27 -2.19 21.79
N THR A 84 6.50 -1.79 23.03
CA THR A 84 5.94 -2.43 24.22
C THR A 84 4.48 -2.04 24.44
N LEU A 85 3.76 -2.85 25.22
CA LEU A 85 2.39 -2.51 25.63
C LEU A 85 2.31 -1.18 26.41
N ASN A 86 3.35 -0.84 27.17
CA ASN A 86 3.38 0.39 27.96
C ASN A 86 3.50 1.62 27.05
N GLU A 87 4.36 1.57 26.03
CA GLU A 87 4.48 2.65 25.05
C GLU A 87 3.16 2.87 24.30
N ILE A 88 2.44 1.78 23.97
CA ILE A 88 1.10 1.88 23.37
C ILE A 88 0.13 2.59 24.33
N VAL A 89 0.14 2.24 25.62
CA VAL A 89 -0.71 2.86 26.65
C VAL A 89 -0.42 4.36 26.76
N GLU A 90 0.86 4.75 26.80
CA GLU A 90 1.28 6.14 26.90
C GLU A 90 0.88 6.95 25.68
N ALA A 91 1.14 6.42 24.47
CA ALA A 91 0.85 7.11 23.22
C ALA A 91 -0.66 7.22 22.92
N THR A 92 -1.47 6.26 23.36
CA THR A 92 -2.90 6.21 23.04
C THR A 92 -3.81 6.72 24.17
N GLY A 93 -3.26 6.91 25.38
CA GLY A 93 -4.03 7.25 26.58
C GLY A 93 -5.01 6.15 27.03
N LEU A 94 -4.84 4.92 26.52
CA LEU A 94 -5.71 3.79 26.87
C LEU A 94 -5.32 3.21 28.22
N ALA A 95 -6.31 2.79 29.01
CA ALA A 95 -6.03 1.95 30.17
C ALA A 95 -5.36 0.63 29.74
N LYS A 96 -4.36 0.16 30.50
CA LYS A 96 -3.58 -1.04 30.18
C LYS A 96 -4.41 -2.30 29.86
N PRO A 97 -5.51 -2.62 30.58
CA PRO A 97 -6.38 -3.73 30.21
C PRO A 97 -7.08 -3.56 28.85
N SER A 98 -7.41 -2.31 28.48
CA SER A 98 -8.02 -1.99 27.18
C SER A 98 -7.02 -2.15 26.05
N ALA A 99 -5.80 -1.61 26.21
CA ALA A 99 -4.72 -1.78 25.24
C ALA A 99 -4.44 -3.28 25.03
N PHE A 100 -4.33 -4.06 26.11
CA PHE A 100 -4.14 -5.50 26.02
C PHE A 100 -5.24 -6.20 25.21
N ARG A 101 -6.52 -5.86 25.41
CA ARG A 101 -7.64 -6.42 24.64
C ARG A 101 -7.57 -6.09 23.14
N TYR A 102 -7.22 -4.85 22.78
CA TYR A 102 -7.02 -4.49 21.38
C TYR A 102 -5.86 -5.27 20.76
N MET A 103 -4.71 -5.30 21.44
CA MET A 103 -3.52 -6.02 20.96
C MET A 103 -3.78 -7.50 20.84
N TRP A 104 -4.50 -8.11 21.79
CA TRP A 104 -4.92 -9.50 21.73
C TRP A 104 -5.73 -9.81 20.46
N THR A 105 -6.76 -9.00 20.17
CA THR A 105 -7.56 -9.17 18.97
C THR A 105 -6.73 -8.98 17.69
N LEU A 106 -5.91 -7.93 17.63
CA LEU A 106 -5.09 -7.64 16.45
C LEU A 106 -4.03 -8.72 16.19
N VAL A 107 -3.46 -9.32 17.24
CA VAL A 107 -2.56 -10.47 17.12
C VAL A 107 -3.30 -11.70 16.61
N ARG A 108 -4.49 -12.00 17.15
CA ARG A 108 -5.31 -13.14 16.68
C ARG A 108 -5.76 -13.01 15.22
N GLN A 109 -5.94 -11.78 14.74
CA GLN A 109 -6.29 -11.48 13.34
C GLN A 109 -5.05 -11.30 12.44
N SER A 110 -3.86 -11.57 12.96
CA SER A 110 -2.56 -11.45 12.26
C SER A 110 -2.19 -10.04 11.77
N TYR A 111 -2.98 -9.00 12.08
CA TYR A 111 -2.63 -7.61 11.77
C TYR A 111 -1.47 -7.09 12.63
N VAL A 112 -1.27 -7.68 13.79
CA VAL A 112 -0.13 -7.39 14.67
C VAL A 112 0.55 -8.71 14.99
N GLU A 113 1.86 -8.68 15.20
CA GLU A 113 2.61 -9.78 15.76
C GLU A 113 3.26 -9.36 17.08
N ARG A 114 3.56 -10.33 17.94
CA ARG A 114 4.27 -10.10 19.19
C ARG A 114 5.47 -11.03 19.23
N ASP A 115 6.67 -10.46 19.34
CA ASP A 115 7.89 -11.26 19.40
C ASP A 115 8.14 -11.88 20.78
N GLU A 116 9.18 -12.71 20.88
CA GLU A 116 9.58 -13.38 22.12
C GLU A 116 10.00 -12.40 23.23
N LYS A 117 10.42 -11.19 22.87
CA LYS A 117 10.76 -10.10 23.80
C LYS A 117 9.53 -9.31 24.26
N GLY A 118 8.36 -9.64 23.72
CA GLY A 118 7.09 -9.02 24.05
C GLY A 118 6.81 -7.71 23.32
N LEU A 119 7.59 -7.38 22.29
CA LEU A 119 7.39 -6.21 21.42
C LEU A 119 6.33 -6.52 20.37
N TYR A 120 5.47 -5.54 20.11
CA TYR A 120 4.43 -5.60 19.10
C TYR A 120 4.88 -4.92 17.81
N ARG A 121 4.64 -5.57 16.67
CA ARG A 121 4.91 -5.04 15.32
C ARG A 121 3.69 -5.24 14.43
N LEU A 122 3.65 -4.58 13.27
CA LEU A 122 2.68 -4.92 12.24
C LEU A 122 2.90 -6.37 11.78
N GLY A 123 1.83 -7.16 11.78
CA GLY A 123 1.85 -8.57 11.40
C GLY A 123 1.49 -8.80 9.93
N LEU A 124 1.63 -10.06 9.49
CA LEU A 124 1.44 -10.49 8.10
C LEU A 124 0.00 -10.32 7.55
N GLY A 125 -0.98 -9.99 8.39
CA GLY A 125 -2.34 -9.60 7.97
C GLY A 125 -2.35 -8.39 7.02
N PHE A 126 -1.33 -7.52 7.10
CA PHE A 126 -1.11 -6.45 6.12
C PHE A 126 -0.35 -6.92 4.86
N ALA A 127 0.49 -7.95 4.98
CA ALA A 127 1.27 -8.49 3.87
C ALA A 127 0.40 -9.25 2.85
N GLY A 128 -0.67 -9.93 3.28
CA GLY A 128 -1.50 -10.77 2.41
C GLY A 128 -2.34 -10.03 1.35
N LEU A 129 -2.77 -8.79 1.64
CA LEU A 129 -3.58 -7.99 0.70
C LEU A 129 -2.72 -7.13 -0.23
N GLN A 130 -1.59 -6.62 0.24
CA GLN A 130 -0.66 -5.85 -0.59
C GLN A 130 0.09 -6.77 -1.57
N SER A 131 0.56 -7.95 -1.13
CA SER A 131 1.27 -8.90 -2.00
C SER A 131 0.44 -9.38 -3.19
N ARG A 132 -0.84 -9.74 -2.99
CA ARG A 132 -1.72 -10.17 -4.09
C ARG A 132 -2.01 -9.07 -5.10
N GLN A 133 -2.18 -7.83 -4.65
CA GLN A 133 -2.42 -6.69 -5.54
C GLN A 133 -1.18 -6.33 -6.34
N LEU A 134 -0.01 -6.38 -5.72
CA LEU A 134 1.28 -6.19 -6.38
C LEU A 134 1.54 -7.30 -7.40
N GLU A 135 1.28 -8.56 -7.04
CA GLU A 135 1.42 -9.68 -7.97
C GLU A 135 0.47 -9.54 -9.16
N ALA A 136 -0.81 -9.19 -8.93
CA ALA A 136 -1.77 -8.95 -10.01
C ALA A 136 -1.35 -7.80 -10.92
N LEU A 137 -0.81 -6.70 -10.36
CA LEU A 137 -0.26 -5.60 -11.15
C LEU A 137 0.94 -6.06 -11.98
N ARG A 138 1.86 -6.84 -11.38
CA ARG A 138 3.02 -7.41 -12.07
C ARG A 138 2.59 -8.31 -13.21
N GLU A 139 1.71 -9.27 -12.96
CA GLU A 139 1.19 -10.22 -13.95
C GLU A 139 0.50 -9.50 -15.12
N ARG A 140 -0.30 -8.48 -14.82
CA ARG A 140 -0.96 -7.66 -15.85
C ARG A 140 0.03 -6.84 -16.67
N THR A 141 1.10 -6.33 -16.05
CA THR A 141 2.08 -5.43 -16.69
C THR A 141 3.13 -6.19 -17.49
N ARG A 142 3.54 -7.38 -17.05
CA ARG A 142 4.68 -8.14 -17.61
C ARG A 142 4.57 -8.43 -19.12
N PRO A 143 3.40 -8.77 -19.70
CA PRO A 143 3.28 -8.92 -21.16
C PRO A 143 3.61 -7.64 -21.93
N HIS A 144 3.22 -6.48 -21.39
CA HIS A 144 3.49 -5.18 -22.00
C HIS A 144 4.97 -4.81 -21.87
N LEU A 145 5.60 -5.06 -20.72
CA LEU A 145 7.05 -4.86 -20.57
C LEU A 145 7.85 -5.74 -21.54
N ARG A 146 7.42 -6.99 -21.77
CA ARG A 146 8.05 -7.87 -22.76
C ARG A 146 7.90 -7.35 -24.18
N ALA A 147 6.74 -6.80 -24.53
CA ALA A 147 6.52 -6.19 -25.84
C ALA A 147 7.41 -4.95 -26.04
N LEU A 148 7.48 -4.07 -25.03
CA LEU A 148 8.34 -2.88 -25.04
C LEU A 148 9.83 -3.27 -25.13
N GLY A 149 10.29 -4.19 -24.28
CA GLY A 149 11.69 -4.65 -24.32
C GLY A 149 12.06 -5.30 -25.65
N LYS A 150 11.12 -5.96 -26.33
CA LYS A 150 11.32 -6.51 -27.67
C LYS A 150 11.33 -5.44 -28.76
N GLU A 151 10.45 -4.44 -28.68
CA GLU A 151 10.36 -3.37 -29.68
C GLU A 151 11.57 -2.43 -29.63
N PHE A 152 12.04 -2.11 -28.41
CA PHE A 152 13.12 -1.16 -28.22
C PHE A 152 14.50 -1.83 -28.06
N GLU A 153 14.57 -3.14 -27.79
CA GLU A 153 15.82 -3.85 -27.43
C GLU A 153 16.53 -3.25 -26.21
N GLU A 154 15.78 -2.57 -25.34
CA GLU A 154 16.25 -1.90 -24.12
C GLU A 154 15.49 -2.42 -22.91
N THR A 155 15.95 -2.07 -21.71
CA THR A 155 15.36 -2.58 -20.47
C THR A 155 14.03 -1.89 -20.21
N ALA A 156 12.98 -2.66 -19.93
CA ALA A 156 11.67 -2.14 -19.56
C ALA A 156 11.36 -2.46 -18.09
N ASN A 157 10.90 -1.46 -17.33
CA ASN A 157 10.72 -1.56 -15.88
C ASN A 157 9.28 -1.24 -15.46
N LEU A 158 8.84 -1.87 -14.37
CA LEU A 158 7.70 -1.47 -13.56
C LEU A 158 8.20 -1.07 -12.17
N GLY A 159 7.94 0.18 -11.79
CA GLY A 159 8.31 0.74 -10.50
C GLY A 159 7.10 1.24 -9.73
N LEU A 160 7.19 1.24 -8.40
CA LEU A 160 6.16 1.76 -7.50
C LEU A 160 6.76 2.66 -6.42
N LEU A 161 5.93 3.54 -5.87
CA LEU A 161 6.29 4.33 -4.70
C LEU A 161 6.37 3.45 -3.47
N ASP A 162 7.56 3.38 -2.88
CA ASP A 162 7.80 2.70 -1.61
C ASP A 162 8.48 3.68 -0.66
N ASN A 163 7.67 4.26 0.23
CA ASN A 163 8.05 5.32 1.16
C ASN A 163 8.64 6.56 0.47
N ASP A 164 9.95 6.59 0.27
CA ASP A 164 10.76 7.69 -0.25
C ASP A 164 11.61 7.30 -1.47
N ALA A 165 11.36 6.12 -2.03
CA ALA A 165 12.09 5.59 -3.18
C ALA A 165 11.15 4.99 -4.24
N VAL A 166 11.69 4.78 -5.43
CA VAL A 166 11.11 3.88 -6.43
C VAL A 166 11.55 2.46 -6.11
N LEU A 167 10.62 1.56 -5.83
CA LEU A 167 10.86 0.12 -5.77
C LEU A 167 10.61 -0.52 -7.13
N TYR A 168 11.59 -1.26 -7.65
CA TYR A 168 11.45 -2.02 -8.89
C TYR A 168 10.67 -3.30 -8.63
N LEU A 169 9.42 -3.37 -9.12
CA LEU A 169 8.56 -4.53 -8.95
C LEU A 169 8.80 -5.60 -10.03
N ASP A 170 9.06 -5.16 -11.26
CA ASP A 170 9.38 -6.07 -12.36
C ASP A 170 10.29 -5.43 -13.39
N VAL A 171 11.15 -6.25 -13.99
CA VAL A 171 12.12 -5.84 -15.01
C VAL A 171 12.20 -6.87 -16.12
N VAL A 172 12.19 -6.36 -17.35
CA VAL A 172 12.54 -7.12 -18.56
C VAL A 172 13.85 -6.54 -19.06
N ASP A 173 14.94 -7.26 -18.83
CA ASP A 173 16.28 -6.87 -19.26
C ASP A 173 16.37 -6.71 -20.78
N SER A 174 17.15 -5.71 -21.21
CA SER A 174 17.64 -5.62 -22.58
C SER A 174 18.39 -6.92 -22.97
N PRO A 175 18.21 -7.42 -24.21
CA PRO A 175 18.98 -8.55 -24.73
C PRO A 175 20.45 -8.19 -25.01
N LEU A 176 20.83 -6.91 -24.92
CA LEU A 176 22.17 -6.42 -25.26
C LEU A 176 23.13 -6.52 -24.05
N GLY A 177 24.43 -6.66 -24.36
CA GLY A 177 25.48 -6.80 -23.35
C GLY A 177 25.69 -5.53 -22.51
N VAL A 178 25.60 -4.35 -23.14
CA VAL A 178 25.68 -3.05 -22.45
C VAL A 178 24.26 -2.54 -22.24
N ARG A 179 23.78 -2.56 -20.99
CA ARG A 179 22.42 -2.19 -20.61
C ARG A 179 22.38 -1.51 -19.24
N LEU A 180 21.33 -0.73 -19.02
CA LEU A 180 20.93 -0.31 -17.68
C LEU A 180 19.97 -1.37 -17.12
N SER A 181 20.18 -1.84 -15.90
CA SER A 181 19.27 -2.78 -15.27
C SER A 181 19.40 -2.69 -13.75
N SER A 182 18.26 -2.53 -13.08
CA SER A 182 18.14 -2.59 -11.62
C SER A 182 17.26 -3.79 -11.29
N PRO A 183 17.76 -4.84 -10.62
CA PRO A 183 16.98 -6.07 -10.42
C PRO A 183 15.72 -5.81 -9.59
N PRO A 184 14.64 -6.60 -9.77
CA PRO A 184 13.46 -6.50 -8.92
C PRO A 184 13.80 -6.54 -7.43
N GLY A 185 13.17 -5.68 -6.64
CA GLY A 185 13.48 -5.45 -5.22
C GLY A 185 14.49 -4.33 -4.97
N SER A 186 15.18 -3.84 -6.01
CA SER A 186 16.07 -2.67 -5.88
C SER A 186 15.28 -1.40 -5.61
N ARG A 187 15.95 -0.40 -5.02
CA ARG A 187 15.38 0.92 -4.73
C ARG A 187 16.30 2.03 -5.25
N ASP A 188 15.71 2.97 -5.97
CA ASP A 188 16.41 4.18 -6.44
C ASP A 188 15.70 5.46 -5.95
N PRO A 189 16.42 6.59 -5.82
CA PRO A 189 15.82 7.86 -5.42
C PRO A 189 14.73 8.33 -6.39
N LEU A 190 13.68 8.93 -5.83
CA LEU A 190 12.57 9.45 -6.63
C LEU A 190 13.00 10.60 -7.54
N HIS A 191 13.93 11.44 -7.08
CA HIS A 191 14.23 12.72 -7.74
C HIS A 191 15.17 12.59 -8.95
N THR A 192 15.93 11.50 -9.03
CA THR A 192 16.86 11.27 -10.15
C THR A 192 16.30 10.36 -11.23
N THR A 193 15.23 9.61 -10.95
CA THR A 193 14.70 8.60 -11.87
C THR A 193 13.51 9.11 -12.66
N ALA A 194 13.39 8.68 -13.92
CA ALA A 194 12.21 8.98 -14.73
C ALA A 194 10.93 8.43 -14.07
N MET A 195 10.98 7.19 -13.53
CA MET A 195 9.83 6.60 -12.83
C MET A 195 9.46 7.39 -11.58
N GLY A 196 10.44 7.84 -10.79
CA GLY A 196 10.18 8.61 -9.58
C GLY A 196 9.52 9.95 -9.88
N LYS A 197 9.98 10.64 -10.93
CA LYS A 197 9.34 11.85 -11.46
C LYS A 197 7.92 11.59 -11.95
N ALA A 198 7.71 10.54 -12.75
CA ALA A 198 6.38 10.15 -13.22
C ALA A 198 5.44 9.82 -12.06
N ILE A 199 5.88 9.04 -11.07
CA ILE A 199 5.13 8.70 -9.87
C ILE A 199 4.76 9.96 -9.08
N CYS A 200 5.73 10.80 -8.76
CA CYS A 200 5.51 12.03 -7.97
C CYS A 200 4.60 13.02 -8.68
N SER A 201 4.57 13.02 -10.02
CA SER A 201 3.68 13.87 -10.79
C SER A 201 2.19 13.56 -10.54
N THR A 202 1.86 12.33 -10.13
CA THR A 202 0.48 11.90 -9.83
C THR A 202 0.02 12.22 -8.41
N LEU A 203 0.93 12.63 -7.54
CA LEU A 203 0.63 12.95 -6.15
C LEU A 203 0.16 14.40 -6.00
N PRO A 204 -0.64 14.72 -4.97
CA PRO A 204 -0.80 16.10 -4.52
C PRO A 204 0.57 16.74 -4.26
N GLU A 205 0.75 17.99 -4.68
CA GLU A 205 2.05 18.68 -4.64
C GLU A 205 2.69 18.66 -3.24
N GLU A 206 1.91 18.94 -2.20
CA GLU A 206 2.41 18.91 -0.82
C GLU A 206 2.84 17.52 -0.36
N GLN A 207 2.17 16.47 -0.82
CA GLN A 207 2.56 15.10 -0.51
C GLN A 207 3.89 14.75 -1.21
N ALA A 208 4.05 15.13 -2.49
CA ALA A 208 5.32 14.94 -3.20
C ALA A 208 6.46 15.70 -2.50
N ARG A 209 6.22 16.97 -2.14
CA ARG A 209 7.19 17.80 -1.41
C ARG A 209 7.62 17.18 -0.08
N GLU A 210 6.67 16.66 0.69
CA GLU A 210 6.99 16.04 1.98
C GLU A 210 7.83 14.77 1.82
N ILE A 211 7.49 13.93 0.84
CA ILE A 211 8.28 12.73 0.53
C ILE A 211 9.71 13.12 0.16
N LEU A 212 9.88 14.13 -0.70
CA LEU A 212 11.20 14.57 -1.16
C LEU A 212 12.01 15.26 -0.06
N ARG A 213 11.37 16.02 0.84
CA ARG A 213 12.04 16.59 2.02
C ARG A 213 12.61 15.50 2.91
N ARG A 214 11.85 14.42 3.13
CA ARG A 214 12.30 13.27 3.91
C ARG A 214 13.39 12.47 3.20
N ALA A 215 13.23 12.23 1.90
CA ALA A 215 14.18 11.47 1.08
C ALA A 215 15.54 12.18 0.93
N GLY A 216 15.51 13.51 0.85
CA GLY A 216 16.64 14.33 0.42
C GLY A 216 16.84 14.29 -1.10
N LEU A 217 17.51 15.32 -1.63
CA LEU A 217 17.80 15.45 -3.06
C LEU A 217 19.31 15.41 -3.30
N THR A 218 19.92 14.26 -3.01
CA THR A 218 21.36 14.06 -3.17
C THR A 218 21.77 14.16 -4.65
N ALA A 219 22.87 14.85 -4.93
CA ALA A 219 23.46 14.89 -6.26
C ALA A 219 24.13 13.55 -6.60
N ILE A 220 23.48 12.72 -7.42
CA ILE A 220 24.05 11.45 -7.92
C ILE A 220 24.98 11.74 -9.10
N THR A 221 24.54 12.62 -9.99
CA THR A 221 25.31 13.12 -11.14
C THR A 221 25.29 14.65 -11.14
N PRO A 222 26.14 15.30 -11.96
CA PRO A 222 26.07 16.76 -12.13
C PRO A 222 24.75 17.28 -12.71
N LYS A 223 23.90 16.40 -13.27
CA LYS A 223 22.60 16.76 -13.82
C LYS A 223 21.45 16.54 -12.84
N SER A 224 21.69 15.88 -11.69
CA SER A 224 20.61 15.62 -10.72
C SER A 224 19.98 16.93 -10.25
N ILE A 225 18.64 16.96 -10.21
CA ILE A 225 17.89 18.07 -9.63
C ILE A 225 18.06 18.03 -8.10
N THR A 226 18.65 19.05 -7.49
CA THR A 226 19.09 19.02 -6.07
C THR A 226 18.32 19.94 -5.13
N ASN A 227 17.32 20.67 -5.65
CA ASN A 227 16.45 21.51 -4.82
C ASN A 227 14.97 21.27 -5.15
N LEU A 228 14.12 21.55 -4.15
CA LEU A 228 12.70 21.21 -4.19
C LEU A 228 11.91 22.06 -5.20
N ASP A 229 12.29 23.31 -5.42
CA ASP A 229 11.56 24.21 -6.30
C ASP A 229 11.75 23.81 -7.76
N ASP A 230 13.00 23.56 -8.19
CA ASP A 230 13.31 23.03 -9.52
C ASP A 230 12.63 21.67 -9.75
N PHE A 231 12.61 20.81 -8.73
CA PHE A 231 11.91 19.53 -8.84
C PHE A 231 10.40 19.72 -8.96
N THR A 232 9.83 20.68 -8.24
CA THR A 232 8.39 20.99 -8.34
C THR A 232 8.02 21.51 -9.74
N GLU A 233 8.88 22.33 -10.34
CA GLU A 233 8.74 22.78 -11.73
C GLU A 233 8.84 21.62 -12.73
N GLU A 234 9.79 20.70 -12.52
CA GLU A 234 9.91 19.47 -13.30
C GLU A 234 8.64 18.63 -13.20
N LEU A 235 8.08 18.44 -11.99
CA LEU A 235 6.82 17.71 -11.82
C LEU A 235 5.64 18.40 -12.52
N ALA A 236 5.61 19.74 -12.58
CA ALA A 236 4.59 20.48 -13.31
C ALA A 236 4.69 20.22 -14.82
N ARG A 237 5.91 20.15 -15.37
CA ARG A 237 6.13 19.73 -16.76
C ARG A 237 5.70 18.29 -16.99
N VAL A 238 6.10 17.36 -16.13
CA VAL A 238 5.71 15.94 -16.24
C VAL A 238 4.19 15.76 -16.21
N ARG A 239 3.47 16.51 -15.35
CA ARG A 239 2.00 16.51 -15.31
C ARG A 239 1.38 17.00 -16.62
N LYS A 240 1.95 18.03 -17.23
CA LYS A 240 1.47 18.61 -18.48
C LYS A 240 1.73 17.69 -19.67
N ASP A 241 2.92 17.11 -19.73
CA ASP A 241 3.38 16.34 -20.88
C ASP A 241 2.95 14.87 -20.81
N GLY A 242 2.65 14.36 -19.60
CA GLY A 242 2.20 12.99 -19.36
C GLY A 242 3.31 11.95 -19.26
N TYR A 243 4.57 12.37 -19.35
CA TYR A 243 5.74 11.52 -19.23
C TYR A 243 6.90 12.25 -18.56
N ALA A 244 7.85 11.48 -18.03
CA ALA A 244 9.09 11.99 -17.44
C ALA A 244 10.30 11.43 -18.20
N VAL A 245 11.38 12.20 -18.20
CA VAL A 245 12.67 11.81 -18.78
C VAL A 245 13.75 11.99 -17.73
N ASP A 246 14.53 10.96 -17.46
CA ASP A 246 15.82 11.07 -16.77
C ASP A 246 16.89 11.11 -17.87
N ASP A 247 17.56 12.25 -18.05
CA ASP A 247 18.64 12.45 -19.02
C ASP A 247 20.01 12.47 -18.34
N GLY A 248 20.30 11.41 -17.60
CA GLY A 248 21.56 11.22 -16.90
C GLY A 248 21.58 11.88 -15.52
N GLU A 249 20.41 12.03 -14.90
CA GLU A 249 20.21 12.48 -13.54
C GLU A 249 20.52 11.35 -12.54
N ASN A 250 20.22 10.09 -12.89
CA ASN A 250 20.52 8.92 -12.06
C ASN A 250 21.84 8.23 -12.42
N GLU A 251 22.13 8.08 -13.71
CA GLU A 251 23.37 7.47 -14.21
C GLU A 251 23.88 8.31 -15.39
N ARG A 252 25.16 8.72 -15.40
CA ARG A 252 25.65 9.77 -16.31
C ARG A 252 25.43 9.47 -17.78
N ASP A 253 25.61 8.21 -18.16
CA ASP A 253 25.46 7.73 -19.54
C ASP A 253 24.12 7.03 -19.77
N GLY A 254 23.17 7.18 -18.84
CA GLY A 254 21.85 6.60 -18.92
C GLY A 254 20.79 7.59 -19.35
N ARG A 255 19.77 7.09 -20.03
CA ARG A 255 18.54 7.83 -20.31
C ARG A 255 17.33 6.93 -20.11
N CYS A 256 16.35 7.44 -19.39
CA CYS A 256 15.10 6.72 -19.12
C CYS A 256 13.90 7.59 -19.50
N VAL A 257 12.86 6.97 -20.04
CA VAL A 257 11.55 7.59 -20.29
C VAL A 257 10.52 6.81 -19.50
N ALA A 258 9.66 7.49 -18.76
CA ALA A 258 8.64 6.86 -17.94
C ALA A 258 7.27 7.53 -18.07
N VAL A 259 6.22 6.74 -17.90
CA VAL A 259 4.84 7.23 -17.80
C VAL A 259 4.20 6.68 -16.52
N PRO A 260 3.33 7.45 -15.85
CA PRO A 260 2.61 6.97 -14.68
C PRO A 260 1.53 5.95 -15.05
N LEU A 261 1.31 4.97 -14.19
CA LEU A 261 0.14 4.09 -14.23
C LEU A 261 -0.99 4.71 -13.40
N LEU A 262 -1.99 5.27 -14.07
CA LEU A 262 -3.12 5.91 -13.40
C LEU A 262 -4.12 4.88 -12.86
N GLY A 263 -4.81 5.23 -11.77
CA GLY A 263 -5.85 4.39 -11.16
C GLY A 263 -5.33 3.20 -10.35
N THR A 264 -4.01 2.98 -10.29
CA THR A 264 -3.42 1.98 -9.39
C THR A 264 -3.58 2.43 -7.93
N ARG A 265 -3.78 1.47 -7.03
CA ARG A 265 -3.91 1.77 -5.58
C ARG A 265 -2.61 2.32 -4.98
N ILE A 266 -1.47 1.84 -5.49
CA ILE A 266 -0.15 2.32 -5.15
C ILE A 266 0.37 3.12 -6.35
N PRO A 267 0.85 4.36 -6.17
CA PRO A 267 1.45 5.13 -7.25
C PRO A 267 2.56 4.33 -7.94
N ALA A 268 2.43 4.16 -9.25
CA ALA A 268 3.32 3.31 -10.04
C ALA A 268 3.61 3.93 -11.40
N ALA A 269 4.67 3.49 -12.04
CA ALA A 269 5.07 3.91 -13.38
C ALA A 269 5.73 2.76 -14.13
N ILE A 270 5.68 2.82 -15.46
CA ILE A 270 6.47 1.98 -16.35
C ILE A 270 7.49 2.83 -17.10
N SER A 271 8.64 2.25 -17.42
CA SER A 271 9.71 2.97 -18.12
C SER A 271 10.47 2.09 -19.10
N ILE A 272 11.18 2.76 -20.02
CA ILE A 272 12.26 2.19 -20.82
C ILE A 272 13.56 2.88 -20.42
N SER A 273 14.60 2.09 -20.14
CA SER A 273 15.94 2.54 -19.73
C SER A 273 16.98 2.03 -20.70
N ALA A 274 17.82 2.94 -21.19
CA ALA A 274 18.83 2.66 -22.19
C ALA A 274 20.08 3.54 -21.99
N PRO A 275 21.26 3.12 -22.48
CA PRO A 275 22.39 4.02 -22.63
C PRO A 275 22.03 5.21 -23.53
N ALA A 276 22.39 6.42 -23.09
CA ALA A 276 21.94 7.69 -23.69
C ALA A 276 22.23 7.76 -25.19
N PHE A 277 23.40 7.29 -25.63
CA PHE A 277 23.82 7.28 -27.04
C PHE A 277 22.94 6.44 -27.97
N ARG A 278 22.08 5.54 -27.44
CA ARG A 278 21.14 4.74 -28.22
C ARG A 278 19.72 5.28 -28.20
N PHE A 279 19.41 6.22 -27.31
CA PHE A 279 18.03 6.55 -26.97
C PHE A 279 17.78 8.05 -27.10
N GLU A 280 17.66 8.54 -28.34
CA GLU A 280 17.55 9.97 -28.63
C GLU A 280 16.46 10.26 -29.66
N GLY A 281 16.04 11.54 -29.74
CA GLY A 281 15.15 12.05 -30.77
C GLY A 281 13.88 11.20 -30.95
N ARG A 282 13.64 10.73 -32.18
CA ARG A 282 12.46 9.93 -32.53
C ARG A 282 12.29 8.64 -31.71
N ARG A 283 13.36 8.09 -31.11
CA ARG A 283 13.21 6.92 -30.23
C ARG A 283 12.54 7.29 -28.90
N ILE A 284 12.78 8.49 -28.38
CA ILE A 284 12.11 8.99 -27.17
C ILE A 284 10.63 9.22 -27.47
N GLU A 285 10.32 9.93 -28.56
CA GLU A 285 8.93 10.18 -28.98
C GLU A 285 8.14 8.87 -29.13
N ARG A 286 8.76 7.88 -29.81
CA ARG A 286 8.17 6.55 -29.98
C ARG A 286 8.03 5.80 -28.66
N ALA A 287 9.00 5.93 -27.76
CA ALA A 287 8.93 5.31 -26.43
C ALA A 287 7.79 5.90 -25.60
N VAL A 288 7.60 7.23 -25.62
CA VAL A 288 6.47 7.89 -24.96
C VAL A 288 5.15 7.33 -25.49
N GLU A 289 4.96 7.31 -26.82
CA GLU A 289 3.75 6.76 -27.45
C GLU A 289 3.46 5.33 -26.97
N LYS A 290 4.46 4.44 -27.03
CA LYS A 290 4.29 3.03 -26.66
C LYS A 290 4.13 2.78 -25.17
N LEU A 291 4.79 3.58 -24.34
CA LEU A 291 4.59 3.54 -22.90
C LEU A 291 3.18 4.01 -22.53
N THR A 292 2.68 5.09 -23.14
CA THR A 292 1.31 5.57 -22.88
C THR A 292 0.26 4.55 -23.31
N GLU A 293 0.38 3.97 -24.52
CA GLU A 293 -0.49 2.87 -24.97
C GLU A 293 -0.49 1.70 -23.98
N ALA A 294 0.69 1.29 -23.51
CA ALA A 294 0.82 0.22 -22.52
C ALA A 294 0.17 0.59 -21.18
N ALA A 295 0.38 1.81 -20.70
CA ALA A 295 -0.17 2.30 -19.45
C ALA A 295 -1.71 2.31 -19.45
N GLU A 296 -2.33 2.70 -20.56
CA GLU A 296 -3.79 2.66 -20.72
C GLU A 296 -4.35 1.24 -20.68
N LEU A 297 -3.65 0.27 -21.29
CA LEU A 297 -4.03 -1.14 -21.26
C LEU A 297 -3.83 -1.78 -19.87
N ILE A 298 -2.82 -1.31 -19.12
CA ILE A 298 -2.54 -1.75 -17.75
C ILE A 298 -3.46 -1.09 -16.74
N ALA A 299 -4.00 0.11 -17.02
CA ALA A 299 -4.85 0.83 -16.08
C ALA A 299 -6.01 -0.06 -15.62
N PRO A 300 -6.30 -0.12 -14.30
CA PRO A 300 -7.45 -0.87 -13.83
C PRO A 300 -8.72 -0.23 -14.42
N ARG A 301 -9.52 -1.04 -15.13
CA ARG A 301 -10.85 -0.60 -15.53
C ARG A 301 -11.67 -0.37 -14.25
N PRO A 302 -12.44 0.73 -14.16
CA PRO A 302 -13.37 0.88 -13.05
C PRO A 302 -14.27 -0.35 -13.02
N ALA A 303 -14.39 -0.97 -11.85
CA ALA A 303 -15.44 -1.94 -11.63
C ALA A 303 -16.76 -1.16 -11.78
N GLU A 304 -17.57 -1.49 -12.79
CA GLU A 304 -18.98 -1.12 -12.78
C GLU A 304 -19.58 -1.77 -11.54
N VAL A 305 -19.73 -0.98 -10.48
CA VAL A 305 -20.50 -1.40 -9.31
C VAL A 305 -21.95 -1.23 -9.74
N ASP A 306 -22.55 -2.33 -10.18
CA ASP A 306 -23.99 -2.40 -10.39
C ASP A 306 -24.68 -2.26 -9.03
N LEU A 307 -25.10 -1.03 -8.73
CA LEU A 307 -25.89 -0.69 -7.54
C LEU A 307 -27.40 -0.96 -7.75
N SER A 308 -27.80 -1.65 -8.82
CA SER A 308 -29.23 -1.92 -9.09
C SER A 308 -29.79 -3.18 -8.41
N GLY A 309 -28.99 -3.92 -7.64
CA GLY A 309 -29.46 -5.09 -6.90
C GLY A 309 -29.87 -4.77 -5.47
N GLY A 310 -31.12 -4.38 -5.23
CA GLY A 310 -31.67 -4.38 -3.87
C GLY A 310 -32.91 -3.53 -3.63
N ASP A 311 -33.97 -3.75 -4.39
CA ASP A 311 -35.35 -3.51 -3.95
C ASP A 311 -36.21 -4.58 -4.67
N ASP A 312 -36.33 -5.77 -4.07
CA ASP A 312 -37.41 -6.72 -4.38
C ASP A 312 -37.62 -7.63 -3.15
N ASP A 313 -38.76 -7.36 -2.49
CA ASP A 313 -39.56 -8.10 -1.47
C ASP A 313 -38.90 -8.70 -0.21
#